data_AF-U6JJK9-F1
#
_entry.id   AF-U6JJK9-F1
#
_cell.length_a   1.000
_cell.length_b   1.000
_cell.length_c   1.000
_cell.angle_alpha   90.00
_cell.angle_beta   90.00
_cell.angle_gamma   90.00
#
_symmetry.space_group_name_H-M   'P 1'
#
loop_
_entity.id
_entity.type
_entity.pdbx_description
1 polymer ?
#
loop_
_entity_poly.entity_id
_entity_poly.type
_entity_poly.pdbx_seq_one_letter_code
_entity_poly.pdbx_strand_id
1 'polypeptide(L)'
;MNRRIAYIIIALVAAILFFLAIAYSGWGCDGSILGPNCLLSKGNEVTGALLLTAGLLIFIAGIFLIILVVTETMWSEIASTVIAILSAIIAIAGIFYYLDHMKSWSPFIATIAMSLTIALAAVLLFDRITISF
;
A
#
# COMPACT_ATOMS: atom_id res chain seq x y z
N MET A 1 16.12 2.28 -18.72
CA MET A 1 15.92 2.12 -17.27
C MET A 1 15.31 0.74 -17.04
N ASN A 2 15.89 -0.13 -16.20
CA ASN A 2 15.37 -1.49 -16.01
C ASN A 2 13.96 -1.43 -15.42
N ARG A 3 12.98 -2.14 -16.02
CA ARG A 3 11.58 -2.18 -15.56
C ARG A 3 11.46 -2.52 -14.07
N ARG A 4 12.37 -3.37 -13.57
CA ARG A 4 12.49 -3.75 -12.15
C ARG A 4 12.78 -2.56 -11.22
N ILE A 5 13.63 -1.62 -11.65
CA ILE A 5 13.95 -0.41 -10.87
C ILE A 5 12.72 0.50 -10.77
N ALA A 6 11.93 0.61 -11.84
CA ALA A 6 10.69 1.37 -11.80
C ALA A 6 9.69 0.77 -10.80
N TYR A 7 9.56 -0.56 -10.74
CA TYR A 7 8.68 -1.23 -9.76
C TYR A 7 9.13 -0.95 -8.31
N ILE A 8 10.43 -0.98 -8.04
CA ILE A 8 10.99 -0.64 -6.71
C ILE A 8 10.64 0.81 -6.33
N ILE A 9 10.82 1.75 -7.25
CA ILE A 9 10.50 3.17 -7.01
C ILE A 9 9.01 3.34 -6.72
N ILE A 10 8.13 2.70 -7.50
CA ILE A 10 6.68 2.79 -7.30
C ILE A 10 6.28 2.20 -5.94
N ALA A 11 6.85 1.05 -5.54
CA ALA A 11 6.58 0.44 -4.24
C ALA A 11 7.03 1.33 -3.06
N LEU A 12 8.22 1.93 -3.16
CA LEU A 12 8.73 2.87 -2.15
C LEU A 12 7.88 4.15 -2.07
N VAL A 13 7.51 4.73 -3.21
CA VAL A 13 6.65 5.91 -3.25
C VAL A 13 5.28 5.60 -2.65
N ALA A 14 4.69 4.45 -2.98
CA ALA A 14 3.43 4.00 -2.39
C ALA A 14 3.53 3.82 -0.86
N ALA A 15 4.61 3.20 -0.37
CA ALA A 15 4.88 3.05 1.07
C ALA A 15 4.94 4.41 1.77
N ILE A 16 5.73 5.35 1.22
CA ILE A 16 5.88 6.70 1.77
C ILE A 16 4.54 7.43 1.80
N LEU A 17 3.73 7.29 0.74
CA LEU A 17 2.39 7.90 0.69
C LEU A 17 1.45 7.29 1.73
N PHE A 18 1.51 5.98 2.00
CA PHE A 18 0.74 5.39 3.10
C PHE A 18 1.15 5.93 4.46
N PHE A 19 2.45 6.02 4.74
CA PHE A 19 2.94 6.60 6.00
C PHE A 19 2.57 8.08 6.12
N LEU A 20 2.67 8.84 5.03
CA LEU A 20 2.28 10.24 4.99
C LEU A 20 0.77 10.38 5.21
N ALA A 21 -0.05 9.53 4.58
CA ALA A 21 -1.49 9.53 4.79
C ALA A 21 -1.86 9.30 6.27
N ILE A 22 -1.15 8.41 6.96
CA ILE A 22 -1.37 8.14 8.39
C ILE A 22 -0.95 9.35 9.24
N ALA A 23 0.19 9.96 8.96
CA ALA A 23 0.71 11.11 9.70
C ALA A 23 -0.03 12.42 9.40
N TYR A 24 -0.71 12.53 8.26
CA TYR A 24 -1.37 13.75 7.83
C TYR A 24 -2.53 14.10 8.76
N SER A 25 -2.59 15.36 9.22
CA SER A 25 -3.60 15.84 10.17
C SER A 25 -4.91 16.28 9.52
N GLY A 26 -5.28 15.69 8.38
CA GLY A 26 -6.47 16.05 7.60
C GLY A 26 -7.61 15.03 7.63
N TRP A 27 -7.49 13.97 8.42
CA TRP A 27 -8.64 13.12 8.74
C TRP A 27 -9.54 13.96 9.65
N GLY A 28 -10.85 14.04 9.36
CA GLY A 28 -11.82 14.99 9.95
C GLY A 28 -12.04 14.96 11.49
N CYS A 29 -11.02 14.55 12.25
CA CYS A 29 -10.87 14.51 13.69
C CYS A 29 -9.71 15.43 14.17
N ASP A 30 -9.37 16.46 13.38
CA ASP A 30 -8.45 17.56 13.72
C ASP A 30 -7.05 17.09 14.17
N GLY A 31 -6.57 16.02 13.52
CA GLY A 31 -5.35 15.32 13.89
C GLY A 31 -5.00 14.16 12.97
N SER A 32 -3.90 13.47 13.28
CA SER A 32 -3.49 12.24 12.57
C SER A 32 -4.48 11.11 12.88
N ILE A 33 -4.70 10.19 11.93
CA ILE A 33 -5.64 9.07 12.09
C ILE A 33 -5.33 8.17 13.29
N LEU A 34 -4.05 8.09 13.69
CA LEU A 34 -3.57 7.37 14.87
C LEU A 34 -3.46 8.26 16.13
N GLY A 35 -3.88 9.53 16.03
CA GLY A 35 -3.87 10.47 17.15
C GLY A 35 -4.94 10.13 18.19
N PRO A 36 -4.75 10.58 19.44
CA PRO A 36 -5.66 10.28 20.55
C PRO A 36 -7.09 10.76 20.30
N ASN A 37 -7.27 11.85 19.55
CA ASN A 37 -8.59 12.39 19.19
C ASN A 37 -9.28 11.56 18.09
N CYS A 38 -8.54 10.98 17.15
CA CYS A 38 -9.09 10.14 16.09
C CYS A 38 -9.35 8.70 16.55
N LEU A 39 -8.58 8.20 17.53
CA LEU A 39 -8.73 6.86 18.14
C LEU A 39 -10.03 6.68 18.95
N LEU A 40 -10.72 7.77 19.30
CA LEU A 40 -12.02 7.72 19.96
C LEU A 40 -13.09 7.03 19.09
N SER A 41 -12.92 7.03 17.77
CA SER A 41 -13.78 6.27 16.86
C SER A 41 -13.12 4.97 16.44
N LYS A 42 -13.77 3.84 16.75
CA LYS A 42 -13.36 2.50 16.30
C LYS A 42 -13.16 2.43 14.79
N GLY A 43 -13.91 3.21 14.01
CA GLY A 43 -13.77 3.29 12.56
C GLY A 43 -12.37 3.77 12.12
N ASN A 44 -11.88 4.85 12.73
CA ASN A 44 -10.58 5.43 12.43
C ASN A 44 -9.42 4.56 12.92
N GLU A 45 -9.57 3.94 14.09
CA GLU A 45 -8.58 2.99 14.64
C GLU A 45 -8.35 1.83 13.67
N VAL A 46 -9.45 1.22 13.19
CA VAL A 46 -9.40 0.10 12.24
C VAL A 46 -8.83 0.55 10.89
N THR A 47 -9.33 1.64 10.30
CA THR A 47 -8.78 2.16 9.04
C THR A 47 -7.29 2.49 9.14
N GLY A 48 -6.86 3.13 10.23
CA GLY A 48 -5.46 3.45 10.48
C GLY A 48 -4.58 2.20 10.55
N ALA A 49 -5.04 1.17 11.26
CA ALA A 49 -4.33 -0.12 11.33
C ALA A 49 -4.28 -0.83 9.98
N LEU A 50 -5.36 -0.80 9.18
CA LEU A 50 -5.37 -1.38 7.83
C LEU A 50 -4.39 -0.65 6.90
N LEU A 51 -4.37 0.68 6.93
CA LEU A 51 -3.45 1.46 6.09
C LEU A 51 -1.99 1.26 6.50
N LEU A 52 -1.73 1.15 7.81
CA LEU A 52 -0.39 0.92 8.34
C LEU A 52 0.11 -0.49 7.97
N THR A 53 -0.75 -1.50 8.06
CA THR A 53 -0.42 -2.86 7.61
C THR A 53 -0.23 -2.93 6.09
N ALA A 54 -1.07 -2.27 5.29
CA ALA A 54 -0.89 -2.18 3.84
C ALA A 54 0.43 -1.50 3.45
N GLY A 55 0.76 -0.38 4.11
CA GLY A 55 2.02 0.35 3.94
C GLY A 55 3.24 -0.48 4.32
N LEU A 56 3.17 -1.26 5.40
CA LEU A 56 4.24 -2.16 5.81
C LEU A 56 4.44 -3.30 4.80
N LEU A 57 3.35 -3.88 4.30
CA LEU A 57 3.39 -4.94 3.29
C LEU A 57 4.00 -4.45 1.98
N ILE A 58 3.61 -3.26 1.49
CA ILE A 58 4.18 -2.74 0.24
C ILE A 58 5.66 -2.37 0.40
N PHE A 59 6.07 -1.92 1.58
CA PHE A 59 7.48 -1.69 1.90
C PHE A 59 8.29 -3.00 1.89
N ILE A 60 7.76 -4.06 2.51
CA ILE A 60 8.36 -5.40 2.47
C ILE A 60 8.44 -5.92 1.02
N ALA A 61 7.38 -5.75 0.22
CA ALA A 61 7.41 -6.11 -1.20
C ALA A 61 8.51 -5.34 -1.96
N GLY A 62 8.70 -4.06 -1.66
CA GLY A 62 9.82 -3.26 -2.20
C GLY A 62 11.19 -3.85 -1.85
N ILE A 63 11.39 -4.31 -0.61
CA ILE A 63 12.63 -4.97 -0.18
C ILE A 63 12.85 -6.28 -0.95
N PHE A 64 11.83 -7.11 -1.10
CA PHE A 64 11.94 -8.35 -1.89
C PHE A 64 12.24 -8.08 -3.37
N LEU A 65 11.71 -6.99 -3.94
CA LEU A 65 12.06 -6.57 -5.30
C LEU A 65 13.53 -6.15 -5.41
N ILE A 66 14.09 -5.49 -4.39
CA ILE A 66 15.53 -5.16 -4.33
C ILE A 66 16.36 -6.45 -4.25
N ILE A 67 15.98 -7.38 -3.38
CA ILE A 67 16.65 -8.68 -3.25
C ILE A 67 16.60 -9.45 -4.57
N LEU A 68 15.46 -9.43 -5.27
CA LEU A 68 15.29 -10.05 -6.59
C LEU A 68 16.28 -9.49 -7.62
N VAL A 69 16.54 -8.18 -7.59
CA VAL A 69 17.52 -7.56 -8.51
C VAL A 69 18.95 -7.97 -8.17
N VAL A 70 19.26 -8.25 -6.90
CA VAL A 70 20.61 -8.63 -6.45
C VAL A 70 20.89 -10.13 -6.59
N THR A 71 19.88 -10.98 -6.35
CA THR A 71 20.05 -12.44 -6.29
C THR A 71 19.43 -13.20 -7.46
N GLU A 72 18.61 -12.55 -8.30
CA GLU A 72 17.90 -13.17 -9.44
C GLU A 72 17.15 -14.47 -9.10
N THR A 73 16.75 -14.62 -7.84
CA THR A 73 16.08 -15.84 -7.37
C THR A 73 14.58 -15.81 -7.70
N MET A 74 14.10 -16.85 -8.40
CA MET A 74 12.67 -16.97 -8.77
C MET A 74 11.71 -16.92 -7.57
N TRP A 75 12.16 -17.33 -6.38
CA TRP A 75 11.39 -17.29 -5.14
C TRP A 75 11.06 -15.86 -4.69
N SER A 76 11.99 -14.91 -4.87
CA SER A 76 11.79 -13.51 -4.48
C SER A 76 10.75 -12.81 -5.35
N GLU A 77 10.60 -13.26 -6.61
CA GLU A 77 9.62 -12.71 -7.56
C GLU A 77 8.19 -13.12 -7.19
N ILE A 78 7.98 -14.39 -6.85
CA ILE A 78 6.68 -14.90 -6.38
C ILE A 78 6.29 -14.20 -5.08
N ALA A 79 7.21 -14.16 -4.12
CA ALA A 79 6.97 -13.54 -2.82
C ALA A 79 6.56 -12.06 -2.98
N SER A 80 7.30 -11.28 -3.78
CA SER A 80 6.99 -9.87 -4.04
C SER A 80 5.60 -9.69 -4.62
N THR A 81 5.22 -10.55 -5.58
CA THR A 81 3.92 -10.48 -6.27
C THR A 81 2.77 -10.78 -5.31
N VAL A 82 2.88 -11.84 -4.51
CA VAL A 82 1.85 -12.23 -3.53
C VAL A 82 1.67 -11.14 -2.47
N ILE A 83 2.77 -10.59 -1.95
CA ILE A 83 2.74 -9.53 -0.93
C ILE A 83 2.12 -8.25 -1.50
N ALA A 84 2.44 -7.88 -2.75
CA ALA A 84 1.85 -6.70 -3.40
C ALA A 84 0.33 -6.84 -3.59
N ILE A 85 -0.15 -8.03 -3.97
CA ILE A 85 -1.60 -8.31 -4.09
C ILE A 85 -2.29 -8.21 -2.73
N LEU A 86 -1.71 -8.81 -1.69
CA LEU A 86 -2.25 -8.72 -0.32
C LEU A 86 -2.31 -7.26 0.16
N SER A 87 -1.25 -6.49 -0.08
CA SER A 87 -1.22 -5.06 0.24
C SER A 87 -2.33 -4.30 -0.48
N ALA A 88 -2.54 -4.57 -1.78
CA ALA A 88 -3.61 -3.93 -2.55
C ALA A 88 -5.00 -4.25 -1.97
N ILE A 89 -5.28 -5.51 -1.62
CA ILE A 89 -6.56 -5.92 -1.02
C ILE A 89 -6.80 -5.21 0.31
N ILE A 90 -5.78 -5.14 1.18
CA ILE A 90 -5.89 -4.47 2.49
C ILE A 90 -6.06 -2.96 2.33
N ALA A 91 -5.36 -2.34 1.38
CA ALA A 91 -5.51 -0.92 1.07
C ALA A 91 -6.94 -0.59 0.58
N ILE A 92 -7.49 -1.44 -0.30
CA ILE A 92 -8.88 -1.34 -0.75
C ILE A 92 -9.83 -1.46 0.44
N ALA A 93 -9.67 -2.49 1.28
CA ALA A 93 -10.51 -2.71 2.44
C ALA A 93 -10.47 -1.53 3.42
N GLY A 94 -9.29 -0.96 3.69
CA GLY A 94 -9.13 0.18 4.59
C GLY A 94 -9.87 1.44 4.10
N ILE A 95 -9.83 1.73 2.80
CA ILE A 95 -10.48 2.90 2.20
C ILE A 95 -12.00 2.71 2.11
N PHE A 96 -12.47 1.53 1.70
CA PHE A 96 -13.90 1.24 1.65
C PHE A 96 -14.54 1.26 3.04
N TYR A 97 -13.87 0.68 4.04
CA TYR A 97 -14.33 0.72 5.42
C TYR A 97 -14.43 2.16 5.96
N TYR A 98 -13.46 3.01 5.61
CA TYR A 98 -13.50 4.42 5.97
C TYR A 98 -14.68 5.16 5.33
N LEU A 99 -14.91 4.97 4.02
CA LEU A 99 -16.01 5.60 3.29
C LEU A 99 -17.38 5.21 3.87
N ASP A 100 -17.55 3.94 4.20
CA ASP A 100 -18.80 3.40 4.74
C ASP A 100 -19.11 3.94 6.15
N HIS A 101 -18.11 3.96 7.04
CA HIS A 101 -18.31 4.32 8.44
C HIS A 101 -18.20 5.82 8.73
N MET A 102 -17.36 6.57 8.01
CA MET A 102 -17.12 7.99 8.30
C MET A 102 -17.88 8.94 7.37
N LYS A 103 -18.42 8.48 6.22
CA LYS A 103 -19.06 9.31 5.17
C LYS A 103 -18.26 10.56 4.78
N SER A 104 -16.98 10.60 5.11
CA SER A 104 -16.07 11.70 4.85
C SER A 104 -15.06 11.26 3.81
N TRP A 105 -14.57 12.19 3.02
CA TRP A 105 -13.58 11.90 2.00
C TRP A 105 -12.27 11.49 2.68
N SER A 106 -11.77 10.29 2.37
CA SER A 106 -10.41 9.87 2.74
C SER A 106 -9.42 10.90 2.18
N PRO A 107 -8.30 11.22 2.88
CA PRO A 107 -7.31 12.10 2.31
C PRO A 107 -6.88 11.59 0.93
N PHE A 108 -6.85 12.49 -0.05
CA PHE A 108 -6.43 12.21 -1.43
C PHE A 108 -5.14 11.38 -1.51
N ILE A 109 -4.22 11.60 -0.55
CA ILE A 109 -2.94 10.90 -0.43
C ILE A 109 -3.13 9.38 -0.28
N ALA A 110 -4.13 8.92 0.48
CA ALA A 110 -4.42 7.50 0.66
C ALA A 110 -4.97 6.85 -0.62
N THR A 111 -5.83 7.57 -1.36
CA THR A 111 -6.38 7.09 -2.64
C THR A 111 -5.28 6.97 -3.69
N ILE A 112 -4.35 7.91 -3.75
CA ILE A 112 -3.20 7.85 -4.66
C ILE A 112 -2.30 6.65 -4.32
N ALA A 113 -2.01 6.43 -3.03
CA ALA A 113 -1.23 5.28 -2.57
C ALA A 113 -1.90 3.95 -2.97
N MET A 114 -3.22 3.85 -2.79
CA MET A 114 -4.01 2.69 -3.21
C MET A 114 -3.92 2.45 -4.72
N SER A 115 -4.15 3.46 -5.55
CA SER A 115 -4.08 3.33 -7.02
C SER A 115 -2.69 2.89 -7.49
N LEU A 116 -1.63 3.45 -6.92
CA LEU A 116 -0.25 3.05 -7.22
C LEU A 116 0.03 1.59 -6.83
N THR A 117 -0.47 1.17 -5.67
CA THR A 117 -0.30 -0.21 -5.17
C THR A 117 -1.05 -1.21 -6.06
N ILE A 118 -2.26 -0.87 -6.50
CA ILE A 118 -3.05 -1.68 -7.44
C ILE A 118 -2.36 -1.77 -8.80
N ALA A 119 -1.87 -0.65 -9.34
CA ALA A 119 -1.15 -0.63 -10.60
C ALA A 119 0.12 -1.50 -10.53
N LEU A 120 0.88 -1.41 -9.43
CA LEU A 120 2.05 -2.26 -9.20
C LEU A 120 1.67 -3.75 -9.17
N ALA A 121 0.64 -4.11 -8.41
CA ALA A 121 0.17 -5.49 -8.31
C ALA A 121 -0.28 -6.05 -9.68
N ALA A 122 -1.01 -5.24 -10.47
CA ALA A 122 -1.45 -5.60 -11.81
C ALA A 122 -0.26 -5.84 -12.74
N VAL A 123 0.73 -4.93 -12.76
CA VAL A 123 1.91 -5.09 -13.62
C VAL A 123 2.76 -6.29 -13.22
N LEU A 124 2.95 -6.54 -11.91
CA LEU A 124 3.67 -7.74 -11.44
C LEU A 124 2.94 -9.04 -11.84
N LEU A 125 1.62 -9.06 -11.77
CA LEU A 125 0.81 -10.17 -12.26
C LEU A 125 0.96 -10.39 -13.76
N PHE A 126 0.87 -9.32 -14.56
CA PHE A 126 1.05 -9.41 -16.01
C PHE A 126 2.46 -9.88 -16.39
N ASP A 127 3.49 -9.36 -15.72
CA ASP A 127 4.88 -9.79 -15.94
C ASP A 127 5.01 -11.30 -15.67
N ARG A 128 4.39 -11.78 -14.58
CA ARG A 128 4.36 -13.22 -14.27
C ARG A 128 3.62 -14.06 -15.31
N ILE A 129 2.46 -13.63 -15.78
CA ILE A 129 1.67 -14.38 -16.76
C ILE A 129 2.38 -14.40 -18.12
N THR A 130 3.00 -13.29 -18.53
CA THR A 130 3.68 -13.17 -19.82
C THR A 130 4.97 -13.99 -19.86
N ILE A 131 5.67 -14.16 -18.73
CA ILE A 131 6.88 -15.01 -18.63
C ILE A 131 6.52 -16.52 -18.67
N SER A 132 5.27 -16.88 -18.38
CA SER A 132 4.80 -18.27 -18.36
C SER A 132 4.36 -18.80 -19.74
N PHE A 133 4.40 -17.99 -20.80
CA PHE A 133 3.98 -18.35 -22.16
C PHE A 133 5.15 -18.22 -23.14
#